data_AF-A0A9E4KWS6-F1
#
_entry.id   AF-A0A9E4KWS6-F1
#
_cell.length_a   1.000
_cell.length_b   1.000
_cell.length_c   1.000
_cell.angle_alpha   90.00
_cell.angle_beta   90.00
_cell.angle_gamma   90.00
#
_symmetry.space_group_name_H-M   'P 1'
#
loop_
_entity.id
_entity.type
_entity.pdbx_description
1 polymer ?
#
loop_
_entity_poly.entity_id
_entity_poly.type
_entity_poly.pdbx_seq_one_letter_code
_entity_poly.pdbx_strand_id
1 'polypeptide(L)'
;AEPEIVEETASMAQICGNWTFGQVIAKQATELAIDKARAQGVGLASMYHEGHTGRIGTYAEMGAEAGMASMIWDGCIGGPRSVVVPLNGTGRKIGANPIAMGFPSATRGTVLLDFATSISAAGKVMVAVDKGEQLPGDWIVDADWQPTSDPTKLKEGGALRPMGLPYVGHKGYALAMMVGLFSMMASLRSENQP
;
A
#
# COMPACT_ATOMS: atom_id res chain seq x y z
N ALA A 1 1.96 19.81 -11.51
CA ALA A 1 0.70 19.40 -10.88
C ALA A 1 0.84 19.60 -9.38
N GLU A 2 -0.13 20.27 -8.75
CA GLU A 2 -0.11 20.58 -7.32
C GLU A 2 -1.28 19.87 -6.63
N PRO A 3 -1.09 19.33 -5.41
CA PRO A 3 -2.19 18.74 -4.65
C PRO A 3 -3.21 19.79 -4.20
N GLU A 4 -4.47 19.40 -4.17
CA GLU A 4 -5.61 20.24 -3.78
C GLU A 4 -6.43 19.53 -2.70
N ILE A 5 -6.74 20.23 -1.59
CA ILE A 5 -7.68 19.73 -0.58
C ILE A 5 -9.09 19.94 -1.14
N VAL A 6 -9.82 18.86 -1.38
CA VAL A 6 -11.15 18.89 -2.00
C VAL A 6 -12.29 18.78 -0.98
N GLU A 7 -12.04 18.14 0.15
CA GLU A 7 -12.98 18.05 1.28
C GLU A 7 -12.22 18.15 2.59
N GLU A 8 -12.79 18.86 3.56
CA GLU A 8 -12.17 19.05 4.86
C GLU A 8 -13.20 19.13 5.98
N THR A 9 -12.93 18.41 7.06
CA THR A 9 -13.65 18.50 8.34
C THR A 9 -12.65 18.71 9.48
N ALA A 10 -13.13 18.83 10.71
CA ALA A 10 -12.26 18.98 11.88
C ALA A 10 -11.23 17.84 12.00
N SER A 11 -11.61 16.59 11.73
CA SER A 11 -10.78 15.40 11.92
C SER A 11 -10.43 14.66 10.62
N MET A 12 -10.94 15.08 9.46
CA MET A 12 -10.70 14.41 8.18
C MET A 12 -10.37 15.40 7.06
N ALA A 13 -9.63 14.94 6.05
CA ALA A 13 -9.47 15.63 4.77
C ALA A 13 -9.33 14.65 3.60
N GLN A 14 -9.72 15.08 2.41
CA GLN A 14 -9.47 14.37 1.16
C GLN A 14 -8.65 15.27 0.23
N ILE A 15 -7.61 14.72 -0.40
CA ILE A 15 -6.66 15.46 -1.24
C ILE A 15 -6.62 14.85 -2.64
N CYS A 16 -6.83 15.69 -3.67
CA CYS A 16 -6.58 15.33 -5.07
C CYS A 16 -5.12 15.65 -5.42
N GLY A 17 -4.35 14.65 -5.86
CA GLY A 17 -2.94 14.82 -6.21
C GLY A 17 -2.70 15.40 -7.60
N ASN A 18 -3.74 15.52 -8.44
CA ASN A 18 -3.63 15.99 -9.82
C ASN A 18 -2.52 15.26 -10.62
N TRP A 19 -2.30 13.98 -10.31
CA TRP A 19 -1.25 13.11 -10.84
C TRP A 19 0.19 13.61 -10.62
N THR A 20 0.41 14.36 -9.54
CA THR A 20 1.77 14.70 -9.08
C THR A 20 2.50 13.50 -8.47
N PHE A 21 3.77 13.67 -8.09
CA PHE A 21 4.53 12.65 -7.39
C PHE A 21 3.81 12.21 -6.11
N GLY A 22 3.65 10.89 -5.94
CA GLY A 22 2.95 10.33 -4.79
C GLY A 22 3.58 10.74 -3.46
N GLN A 23 4.89 10.97 -3.44
CA GLN A 23 5.62 11.42 -2.27
C GLN A 23 5.21 12.82 -1.80
N VAL A 24 4.87 13.71 -2.75
CA VAL A 24 4.46 15.08 -2.44
C VAL A 24 3.11 15.07 -1.73
N ILE A 25 2.13 14.39 -2.31
CA ILE A 25 0.79 14.29 -1.72
C ILE A 25 0.78 13.45 -0.45
N ALA A 26 1.51 12.33 -0.37
CA ALA A 26 1.55 11.50 0.83
C ALA A 26 2.17 12.23 2.02
N LYS A 27 3.23 13.03 1.80
CA LYS A 27 3.80 13.91 2.84
C LYS A 27 2.75 14.92 3.30
N GLN A 28 2.11 15.64 2.38
CA GLN A 28 1.10 16.64 2.72
C GLN A 28 -0.11 16.05 3.45
N ALA A 29 -0.61 14.89 3.01
CA ALA A 29 -1.71 14.17 3.66
C ALA A 29 -1.34 13.78 5.09
N THR A 30 -0.12 13.30 5.29
CA THR A 30 0.38 12.89 6.61
C THR A 30 0.53 14.08 7.55
N GLU A 31 1.08 15.21 7.09
CA GLU A 31 1.18 16.45 7.87
C GLU A 31 -0.21 16.94 8.29
N LEU A 32 -1.17 16.93 7.37
CA LEU A 32 -2.54 17.34 7.64
C LEU A 32 -3.24 16.40 8.65
N ALA A 33 -3.05 15.09 8.52
CA ALA A 33 -3.59 14.11 9.47
C ALA A 33 -2.99 14.29 10.87
N ILE A 34 -1.69 14.59 10.98
CA ILE A 34 -1.02 14.88 12.25
C ILE A 34 -1.61 16.15 12.89
N ASP A 35 -1.77 17.23 12.12
CA ASP A 35 -2.30 18.48 12.65
C ASP A 35 -3.74 18.33 13.14
N LYS A 36 -4.57 17.59 12.39
CA LYS A 36 -5.94 17.25 12.79
C LYS A 36 -5.96 16.35 14.04
N ALA A 37 -5.11 15.34 14.11
CA ALA A 37 -4.99 14.47 15.28
C ALA A 37 -4.56 15.26 16.53
N ARG A 38 -3.67 16.26 16.38
CA ARG A 38 -3.27 17.14 17.49
C ARG A 38 -4.46 17.95 18.02
N ALA A 39 -5.34 18.40 17.14
CA ALA A 39 -6.49 19.23 17.51
C ALA A 39 -7.71 18.42 18.01
N GLN A 40 -7.96 17.24 17.43
CA GLN A 40 -9.20 16.46 17.64
C GLN A 40 -8.98 15.10 18.31
N GLY A 41 -7.74 14.72 18.61
CA GLY A 41 -7.37 13.39 19.12
C GLY A 41 -7.25 12.31 18.03
N VAL A 42 -7.85 12.51 16.85
CA VAL A 42 -7.72 11.64 15.68
C VAL A 42 -7.75 12.46 14.40
N GLY A 43 -6.94 12.06 13.42
CA GLY A 43 -6.85 12.69 12.10
C GLY A 43 -6.78 11.64 11.00
N LEU A 44 -7.57 11.84 9.94
CA LEU A 44 -7.57 10.99 8.75
C LEU A 44 -7.34 11.87 7.52
N ALA A 45 -6.43 11.49 6.64
CA ALA A 45 -6.30 12.10 5.33
C ALA A 45 -6.32 11.02 4.27
N SER A 46 -7.21 11.14 3.29
CA SER A 46 -7.23 10.28 2.10
C SER A 46 -6.68 11.04 0.89
N MET A 47 -6.14 10.30 -0.06
CA MET A 47 -5.52 10.85 -1.26
C MET A 47 -5.93 10.07 -2.50
N TYR A 48 -6.10 10.77 -3.62
CA TYR A 48 -6.44 10.16 -4.91
C TYR A 48 -5.82 10.92 -6.08
N HIS A 49 -5.74 10.28 -7.24
CA HIS A 49 -5.03 10.78 -8.42
C HIS A 49 -3.58 11.15 -8.12
N GLU A 50 -2.84 10.18 -7.60
CA GLU A 50 -1.45 10.27 -7.18
C GLU A 50 -0.52 9.39 -8.00
N GLY A 51 0.74 9.80 -8.11
CA GLY A 51 1.83 8.94 -8.57
C GLY A 51 2.30 7.94 -7.51
N HIS A 52 3.38 7.21 -7.78
CA HIS A 52 3.93 6.23 -6.84
C HIS A 52 4.41 6.91 -5.54
N THR A 53 3.97 6.40 -4.38
CA THR A 53 4.21 6.99 -3.05
C THR A 53 5.57 6.61 -2.44
N GLY A 54 6.27 5.64 -3.02
CA GLY A 54 7.58 5.20 -2.54
C GLY A 54 7.47 4.24 -1.35
N ARG A 55 8.33 4.42 -0.35
CA ARG A 55 8.27 3.64 0.91
C ARG A 55 7.23 4.27 1.82
N ILE A 56 6.09 3.61 2.01
CA ILE A 56 5.01 4.16 2.84
C ILE A 56 5.37 4.24 4.33
N GLY A 57 6.36 3.44 4.79
CA GLY A 57 6.91 3.55 6.14
C GLY A 57 7.44 4.93 6.49
N THR A 58 7.90 5.72 5.51
CA THR A 58 8.33 7.12 5.74
C THR A 58 7.20 7.96 6.34
N TYR A 59 5.96 7.77 5.90
CA TYR A 59 4.81 8.53 6.39
C TYR A 59 4.34 8.04 7.76
N ALA A 60 4.48 6.74 8.03
CA ALA A 60 4.23 6.19 9.35
C ALA A 60 5.26 6.70 10.38
N GLU A 61 6.54 6.78 10.01
CA GLU A 61 7.61 7.40 10.81
C GLU A 61 7.26 8.85 11.19
N MET A 62 6.78 9.67 10.26
CA MET A 62 6.38 11.06 10.53
C MET A 62 5.34 11.16 11.66
N GLY A 63 4.32 10.30 11.66
CA GLY A 63 3.31 10.29 12.73
C GLY A 63 3.89 9.87 14.08
N ALA A 64 4.77 8.86 14.08
CA ALA A 64 5.44 8.39 15.29
C ALA A 64 6.41 9.45 15.86
N GLU A 65 7.13 10.18 15.00
CA GLU A 65 7.99 11.31 15.38
C GLU A 65 7.18 12.49 15.94
N ALA A 66 5.94 12.67 15.47
CA ALA A 66 4.99 13.63 16.05
C ALA A 66 4.37 13.16 17.37
N GLY A 67 4.81 12.02 17.92
CA GLY A 67 4.32 11.47 19.19
C GLY A 67 2.98 10.73 19.07
N MET A 68 2.60 10.31 17.86
CA MET A 68 1.30 9.71 17.57
C MET A 68 1.44 8.28 17.03
N ALA A 69 0.50 7.41 17.35
CA ALA A 69 0.34 6.17 16.59
C ALA A 69 -0.18 6.52 15.18
N SER A 70 0.43 5.96 14.15
CA SER A 70 0.07 6.20 12.75
C SER A 70 -0.17 4.88 12.02
N MET A 71 -1.08 4.91 11.05
CA MET A 71 -1.33 3.77 10.17
C MET A 71 -1.59 4.30 8.75
N ILE A 72 -0.88 3.73 7.79
CA ILE A 72 -0.88 4.15 6.39
C ILE A 72 -1.25 2.95 5.53
N TRP A 73 -2.21 3.16 4.63
CA TRP A 73 -2.64 2.21 3.62
C TRP A 73 -2.42 2.83 2.24
N ASP A 74 -1.80 2.08 1.34
CA ASP A 74 -1.75 2.42 -0.08
C ASP A 74 -2.05 1.15 -0.85
N GLY A 75 -3.12 1.15 -1.62
CA GLY A 75 -3.49 -0.03 -2.38
C GLY A 75 -4.58 0.23 -3.39
N CYS A 76 -4.78 -0.77 -4.24
CA CYS A 76 -5.84 -0.79 -5.22
C CYS A 76 -6.37 -2.21 -5.42
N ILE A 77 -7.59 -2.29 -5.93
CA ILE A 77 -8.23 -3.49 -6.45
C ILE A 77 -8.54 -3.21 -7.93
N GLY A 78 -7.88 -3.92 -8.82
CA GLY A 78 -7.93 -3.68 -10.26
C GLY A 78 -6.98 -2.57 -10.73
N GLY A 79 -7.08 -2.25 -12.02
CA GLY A 79 -6.26 -1.22 -12.66
C GLY A 79 -4.79 -1.60 -12.92
N PRO A 80 -4.00 -0.67 -13.49
CA PRO A 80 -2.64 -0.93 -13.98
C PRO A 80 -1.61 -1.22 -12.87
N ARG A 81 -1.91 -0.85 -11.61
CA ARG A 81 -1.06 -1.15 -10.45
C ARG A 81 -1.27 -2.56 -9.88
N SER A 82 -2.25 -3.31 -10.39
CA SER A 82 -2.48 -4.69 -9.97
C SER A 82 -1.32 -5.59 -10.36
N VAL A 83 -0.80 -6.34 -9.39
CA VAL A 83 0.36 -7.23 -9.56
C VAL A 83 0.21 -8.57 -8.83
N VAL A 84 -0.75 -8.66 -7.90
CA VAL A 84 -1.03 -9.83 -7.09
C VAL A 84 -2.26 -10.57 -7.64
N VAL A 85 -2.18 -11.91 -7.65
CA VAL A 85 -3.30 -12.79 -7.97
C VAL A 85 -4.21 -12.97 -6.74
N PRO A 86 -5.55 -12.94 -6.88
CA PRO A 86 -6.45 -13.33 -5.80
C PRO A 86 -6.15 -14.75 -5.31
N LEU A 87 -6.42 -15.03 -4.03
CA LEU A 87 -6.25 -16.38 -3.51
C LEU A 87 -7.09 -17.38 -4.31
N ASN A 88 -6.44 -18.41 -4.87
CA ASN A 88 -7.06 -19.42 -5.75
C ASN A 88 -7.77 -18.83 -6.98
N GLY A 89 -7.46 -17.59 -7.35
CA GLY A 89 -7.99 -16.91 -8.52
C GLY A 89 -6.98 -16.86 -9.66
N THR A 90 -7.35 -16.08 -10.68
CA THR A 90 -6.53 -15.84 -11.86
C THR A 90 -6.50 -14.33 -12.17
N GLY A 91 -5.45 -13.91 -12.88
CA GLY A 91 -5.25 -12.52 -13.25
C GLY A 91 -4.64 -11.66 -12.15
N ARG A 92 -3.93 -10.60 -12.56
CA ARG A 92 -3.48 -9.54 -11.65
C ARG A 92 -4.68 -8.67 -11.30
N LYS A 93 -5.17 -8.77 -10.06
CA LYS A 93 -6.37 -8.05 -9.61
C LYS A 93 -6.16 -7.20 -8.37
N ILE A 94 -5.04 -7.36 -7.67
CA ILE A 94 -4.78 -6.71 -6.39
C ILE A 94 -3.41 -6.04 -6.50
N GLY A 95 -3.27 -4.82 -5.99
CA GLY A 95 -1.93 -4.22 -5.86
C GLY A 95 -1.09 -4.97 -4.83
N ALA A 96 0.19 -4.60 -4.70
CA ALA A 96 1.01 -5.11 -3.58
C ALA A 96 0.46 -4.65 -2.21
N ASN A 97 -0.44 -3.66 -2.23
CA ASN A 97 -1.28 -3.17 -1.14
C ASN A 97 -0.54 -3.14 0.20
N PRO A 98 0.56 -2.37 0.33
CA PRO A 98 1.30 -2.28 1.57
C PRO A 98 0.52 -1.60 2.70
N ILE A 99 0.89 -1.98 3.92
CA ILE A 99 0.47 -1.34 5.16
C ILE A 99 1.72 -0.94 5.95
N ALA A 100 1.69 0.28 6.48
CA ALA A 100 2.70 0.75 7.41
C ALA A 100 2.06 1.26 8.71
N MET A 101 2.72 1.01 9.83
CA MET A 101 2.31 1.47 11.16
C MET A 101 3.51 2.00 11.92
N GLY A 102 3.36 3.19 12.51
CA GLY A 102 4.38 3.85 13.30
C GLY A 102 3.89 4.06 14.72
N PHE A 103 4.76 3.80 15.70
CA PHE A 103 4.46 4.06 17.11
C PHE A 103 5.61 4.80 17.78
N PRO A 104 5.31 5.81 18.63
CA PRO A 104 6.34 6.49 19.41
C PRO A 104 6.97 5.53 20.42
N SER A 105 8.28 5.64 20.64
CA SER A 105 9.01 4.90 21.67
C SER A 105 9.51 5.85 22.75
N ALA A 106 9.37 5.44 24.02
CA ALA A 106 9.84 6.22 25.16
C ALA A 106 11.37 6.22 25.34
N THR A 107 12.08 5.27 24.72
CA THR A 107 13.50 5.03 25.02
C THR A 107 14.45 5.40 23.88
N ARG A 108 14.09 5.14 22.61
CA ARG A 108 14.81 5.58 21.39
C ARG A 108 14.04 5.17 20.12
N GLY A 109 14.02 6.06 19.13
CA GLY A 109 13.49 5.79 17.78
C GLY A 109 11.96 5.65 17.73
N THR A 110 11.47 5.11 16.62
CA THR A 110 10.06 4.77 16.40
C THR A 110 9.94 3.27 16.18
N VAL A 111 8.84 2.65 16.62
CA VAL A 111 8.53 1.28 16.23
C VAL A 111 7.82 1.36 14.88
N LEU A 112 8.44 0.80 13.85
CA LEU A 112 7.93 0.81 12.48
C LEU A 112 7.63 -0.61 12.00
N LEU A 113 6.43 -0.81 11.49
CA LEU A 113 6.04 -1.97 10.69
C LEU A 113 5.78 -1.45 9.28
N ASP A 114 6.46 -1.96 8.26
CA ASP A 114 6.27 -1.55 6.86
C ASP A 114 6.43 -2.79 5.95
N PHE A 115 5.32 -3.24 5.36
CA PHE A 115 5.31 -4.46 4.56
C PHE A 115 4.21 -4.47 3.50
N ALA A 116 4.50 -5.12 2.37
CA ALA A 116 3.52 -5.47 1.36
C ALA A 116 2.63 -6.61 1.87
N THR A 117 1.38 -6.66 1.40
CA THR A 117 0.46 -7.78 1.70
C THR A 117 0.62 -8.96 0.72
N SER A 118 1.47 -8.80 -0.30
CA SER A 118 2.03 -9.87 -1.09
C SER A 118 3.19 -10.57 -0.38
N ILE A 119 3.48 -11.82 -0.79
CA ILE A 119 4.56 -12.63 -0.21
C ILE A 119 5.94 -11.98 -0.32
N SER A 120 6.14 -11.13 -1.33
CA SER A 120 7.31 -10.30 -1.53
C SER A 120 6.96 -9.03 -2.30
N ALA A 121 7.85 -8.05 -2.33
CA ALA A 121 7.69 -6.87 -3.16
C ALA A 121 8.07 -7.22 -4.62
N ALA A 122 7.35 -6.64 -5.59
CA ALA A 122 7.65 -6.84 -7.01
C ALA A 122 9.11 -6.47 -7.34
N GLY A 123 9.63 -5.40 -6.73
CA GLY A 123 11.04 -4.99 -6.88
C GLY A 123 12.04 -6.07 -6.46
N LYS A 124 11.74 -6.89 -5.44
CA LYS A 124 12.63 -8.01 -5.04
C LYS A 124 12.66 -9.12 -6.09
N VAL A 125 11.54 -9.38 -6.77
CA VAL A 125 11.50 -10.33 -7.88
C VAL A 125 12.32 -9.80 -9.05
N MET A 126 12.21 -8.50 -9.35
CA MET A 126 13.00 -7.86 -10.39
C MET A 126 14.50 -7.93 -10.13
N VAL A 127 14.93 -7.72 -8.87
CA VAL A 127 16.34 -7.91 -8.47
C VAL A 127 16.81 -9.34 -8.72
N ALA A 128 15.97 -10.35 -8.47
CA ALA A 128 16.32 -11.74 -8.75
C ALA A 128 16.47 -12.00 -10.26
N VAL A 129 15.62 -11.40 -11.11
CA VAL A 129 15.79 -11.42 -12.58
C VAL A 129 17.14 -10.83 -12.97
N ASP A 130 17.47 -9.65 -12.45
CA ASP A 130 18.70 -8.94 -12.82
C ASP A 130 19.97 -9.71 -12.38
N LYS A 131 19.87 -10.47 -11.28
CA LYS A 131 20.95 -11.34 -10.79
C LYS A 131 20.99 -12.71 -11.46
N GLY A 132 19.96 -13.09 -12.23
CA GLY A 132 19.81 -14.46 -12.74
C GLY A 132 19.64 -15.51 -11.64
N GLU A 133 19.10 -15.12 -10.48
CA GLU A 133 18.88 -15.99 -9.33
C GLU A 133 17.44 -16.50 -9.27
N GLN A 134 17.24 -17.71 -8.75
CA GLN A 134 15.89 -18.22 -8.45
C GLN A 134 15.34 -17.52 -7.20
N LEU A 135 14.01 -17.41 -7.11
CA LEU A 135 13.33 -16.97 -5.90
C LEU A 135 13.48 -18.04 -4.80
N PRO A 136 13.56 -17.65 -3.51
CA PRO A 136 13.75 -18.61 -2.42
C PRO A 136 12.51 -19.49 -2.12
N GLY A 137 11.46 -19.37 -2.94
CA GLY A 137 10.25 -20.16 -2.91
C GLY A 137 9.26 -19.67 -3.96
N ASP A 138 8.05 -20.19 -3.91
CA ASP A 138 7.01 -19.88 -4.89
C ASP A 138 6.35 -18.52 -4.59
N TRP A 139 7.10 -17.44 -4.80
CA TRP A 139 6.61 -16.09 -4.56
C TRP A 139 5.61 -15.63 -5.63
N ILE A 140 5.66 -16.26 -6.79
CA ILE A 140 4.86 -15.90 -7.95
C ILE A 140 4.17 -17.12 -8.53
N VAL A 141 3.23 -16.84 -9.43
CA VAL A 141 2.67 -17.80 -10.37
C VAL A 141 3.02 -17.39 -11.80
N ASP A 142 3.11 -18.35 -12.70
CA ASP A 142 3.30 -18.11 -14.14
C ASP A 142 1.98 -17.75 -14.85
N ALA A 143 2.00 -17.68 -16.19
CA ALA A 143 0.84 -17.37 -17.01
C ALA A 143 -0.26 -18.44 -16.97
N ASP A 144 0.09 -19.67 -16.59
CA ASP A 144 -0.81 -20.81 -16.39
C ASP A 144 -1.28 -20.92 -14.93
N TRP A 145 -0.97 -19.90 -14.12
CA TRP A 145 -1.32 -19.78 -12.71
C TRP A 145 -0.70 -20.88 -11.83
N GLN A 146 0.39 -21.50 -12.28
CA GLN A 146 1.13 -22.49 -11.50
C GLN A 146 2.21 -21.82 -10.65
N PRO A 147 2.39 -22.22 -9.38
CA PRO A 147 3.46 -21.71 -8.53
C PRO A 147 4.83 -21.94 -9.16
N THR A 148 5.70 -20.92 -9.11
CA THR A 148 7.07 -21.01 -9.64
C THR A 148 8.05 -20.15 -8.85
N SER A 149 9.31 -20.59 -8.86
CA SER A 149 10.46 -19.85 -8.32
C SER A 149 11.25 -19.11 -9.39
N ASP A 150 10.92 -19.27 -10.68
CA ASP A 150 11.57 -18.57 -11.78
C ASP A 150 11.07 -17.11 -11.86
N PRO A 151 11.89 -16.11 -11.50
CA PRO A 151 11.43 -14.72 -11.43
C PRO A 151 11.08 -14.12 -12.80
N THR A 152 11.57 -14.71 -13.91
CA THR A 152 11.30 -14.21 -15.26
C THR A 152 9.82 -14.33 -15.62
N LYS A 153 9.13 -15.33 -15.05
CA LYS A 153 7.70 -15.59 -15.25
C LYS A 153 6.81 -14.43 -14.80
N LEU A 154 7.29 -13.56 -13.90
CA LEU A 154 6.55 -12.36 -13.52
C LEU A 154 6.39 -11.40 -14.72
N LYS A 155 7.35 -11.29 -15.64
CA LYS A 155 7.21 -10.43 -16.83
C LYS A 155 6.41 -11.12 -17.94
N GLU A 156 6.43 -12.45 -17.98
CA GLU A 156 5.77 -13.29 -18.99
C GLU A 156 4.27 -13.52 -18.73
N GLY A 157 3.60 -12.61 -18.02
CA GLY A 157 2.18 -12.71 -17.71
C GLY A 157 1.84 -13.30 -16.33
N GLY A 158 2.84 -13.71 -15.56
CA GLY A 158 2.67 -14.19 -14.19
C GLY A 158 2.23 -13.11 -13.19
N ALA A 159 2.10 -13.47 -11.91
CA ALA A 159 1.67 -12.55 -10.85
C ALA A 159 2.30 -12.88 -9.50
N LEU A 160 2.42 -11.88 -8.62
CA LEU A 160 2.77 -12.11 -7.23
C LEU A 160 1.66 -12.86 -6.50
N ARG A 161 2.02 -13.61 -5.46
CA ARG A 161 1.07 -14.30 -4.59
C ARG A 161 0.83 -13.53 -3.28
N PRO A 162 -0.35 -13.67 -2.64
CA PRO A 162 -0.59 -13.13 -1.30
C PRO A 162 0.37 -13.72 -0.26
N MET A 163 0.68 -12.94 0.77
CA MET A 163 1.54 -13.44 1.86
C MET A 163 0.88 -14.59 2.63
N GLY A 164 1.71 -15.45 3.24
CA GLY A 164 1.25 -16.57 4.06
C GLY A 164 0.94 -17.86 3.29
N LEU A 165 1.02 -17.86 1.95
CA LEU A 165 0.98 -19.10 1.17
C LEU A 165 2.21 -20.00 1.46
N PRO A 166 2.07 -21.33 1.37
CA PRO A 166 0.87 -22.07 0.95
C PRO A 166 -0.16 -22.33 2.06
N TYR A 167 0.16 -22.09 3.34
CA TYR A 167 -0.64 -22.60 4.46
C TYR A 167 -1.74 -21.65 4.95
N VAL A 168 -1.45 -20.35 5.02
CA VAL A 168 -2.32 -19.32 5.63
C VAL A 168 -2.58 -18.14 4.69
N GLY A 169 -2.55 -18.39 3.38
CA GLY A 169 -2.70 -17.39 2.32
C GLY A 169 -3.99 -16.56 2.41
N HIS A 170 -5.05 -17.11 3.00
CA HIS A 170 -6.31 -16.39 3.25
C HIS A 170 -6.13 -15.17 4.15
N LYS A 171 -5.17 -15.19 5.09
CA LYS A 171 -4.87 -14.04 5.95
C LYS A 171 -4.21 -12.91 5.16
N GLY A 172 -3.21 -13.25 4.34
CA GLY A 172 -2.55 -12.27 3.47
C GLY A 172 -3.50 -11.70 2.43
N TYR A 173 -4.34 -12.54 1.82
CA TYR A 173 -5.38 -12.10 0.89
C TYR A 173 -6.40 -11.18 1.56
N ALA A 174 -6.92 -11.54 2.74
CA ALA A 174 -7.86 -10.70 3.48
C ALA A 174 -7.23 -9.34 3.83
N LEU A 175 -5.96 -9.32 4.22
CA LEU A 175 -5.24 -8.08 4.52
C LEU A 175 -5.03 -7.23 3.25
N ALA A 176 -4.68 -7.85 2.12
CA ALA A 176 -4.53 -7.17 0.84
C ALA A 176 -5.86 -6.56 0.35
N MET A 177 -6.96 -7.27 0.54
CA MET A 177 -8.31 -6.77 0.24
C MET A 177 -8.67 -5.60 1.15
N MET A 178 -8.39 -5.71 2.46
CA MET A 178 -8.63 -4.62 3.42
C MET A 178 -7.93 -3.34 2.98
N VAL A 179 -6.62 -3.40 2.75
CA VAL A 179 -5.82 -2.23 2.32
C VAL A 179 -6.35 -1.66 1.00
N GLY A 180 -6.63 -2.50 0.00
CA GLY A 180 -7.12 -2.05 -1.30
C GLY A 180 -8.51 -1.41 -1.22
N LEU A 181 -9.43 -2.01 -0.47
CA LEU A 181 -10.79 -1.50 -0.31
C LEU A 181 -10.81 -0.20 0.50
N PHE A 182 -10.12 -0.12 1.64
CA PHE A 182 -10.06 1.12 2.41
C PHE A 182 -9.42 2.25 1.61
N SER A 183 -8.30 1.98 0.93
CA SER A 183 -7.64 2.99 0.10
C SER A 183 -8.56 3.49 -1.01
N MET A 184 -9.26 2.60 -1.73
CA MET A 184 -10.16 3.02 -2.80
C MET A 184 -11.42 3.73 -2.30
N MET A 185 -12.06 3.21 -1.25
CA MET A 185 -13.32 3.76 -0.73
C MET A 185 -13.12 5.11 -0.06
N ALA A 186 -12.00 5.32 0.65
CA ALA A 186 -11.66 6.61 1.24
C ALA A 186 -11.32 7.69 0.19
N SER A 187 -11.04 7.25 -1.05
CA SER A 187 -10.67 8.08 -2.19
C SER A 187 -11.84 8.36 -3.15
N LEU A 188 -13.05 7.87 -2.85
CA LEU A 188 -14.26 8.24 -3.57
C LEU A 188 -14.68 9.66 -3.18
N ARG A 189 -15.05 10.49 -4.17
CA ARG A 189 -15.68 11.80 -3.93
C ARG A 189 -17.05 11.63 -3.27
N SER A 190 -17.42 12.54 -2.37
CA SER A 190 -18.75 12.55 -1.75
C SER A 190 -19.89 12.88 -2.72
N GLU A 191 -19.59 13.32 -3.95
CA GLU A 191 -20.58 13.54 -5.02
C GLU A 191 -21.38 12.28 -5.41
N ASN A 192 -21.01 11.10 -4.90
CA ASN A 192 -21.72 9.82 -5.04
C ASN A 192 -22.37 9.30 -3.74
N GLN A 193 -22.70 10.16 -2.77
CA GLN A 193 -23.64 9.75 -1.72
C GLN A 193 -25.06 9.69 -2.30
N PRO A 194 -25.80 8.58 -2.13
CA PRO A 194 -27.17 8.43 -2.63
C PRO A 194 -28.15 9.43 -1.99
#